data_AF-A0A060S3U8-F1
#
_entry.id   AF-A0A060S3U8-F1
#
_cell.length_a   1.000
_cell.length_b   1.000
_cell.length_c   1.000
_cell.angle_alpha   90.00
_cell.angle_beta   90.00
_cell.angle_gamma   90.00
#
_symmetry.space_group_name_H-M   'P 1'
#
loop_
_entity.id
_entity.type
_entity.pdbx_description
1 polymer ?
#
loop_
_entity_poly.entity_id
_entity_poly.type
_entity_poly.pdbx_seq_one_letter_code
_entity_poly.pdbx_strand_id
1 'polypeptide(L)'
;MERPSVFRDRHQKMIIPVRCFSCGKVVGDKWNAYLELLANDVAEGDALDQLQLKRYCCRRMVLTHVDLIEKLLHYNPNERVKDKGGRFS
;
A
#
# COMPACT_ATOMS: atom_id res chain seq x y z
N MET A 1 3.56 -33.42 6.18
CA MET A 1 2.63 -32.41 6.73
C MET A 1 3.40 -31.11 6.90
N GLU A 2 3.97 -30.61 5.81
CA GLU A 2 4.85 -29.44 5.79
C GLU A 2 4.18 -28.40 4.90
N ARG A 3 3.74 -27.29 5.50
CA ARG A 3 3.13 -26.19 4.75
C ARG A 3 4.25 -25.53 3.94
N PRO A 4 4.16 -25.47 2.60
CA PRO A 4 5.19 -24.84 1.79
C PRO A 4 5.33 -23.35 2.16
N SER A 5 6.57 -22.94 2.38
CA SER A 5 7.08 -21.62 2.78
C SER A 5 6.88 -20.49 1.75
N VAL A 6 5.92 -20.62 0.82
CA VAL A 6 5.69 -19.69 -0.31
C VAL A 6 4.71 -18.56 0.04
N PHE A 7 4.30 -18.43 1.30
CA PHE A 7 3.38 -17.40 1.77
C PHE A 7 4.06 -16.28 2.56
N ARG A 8 5.34 -16.00 2.28
CA ARG A 8 6.02 -14.79 2.73
C ARG A 8 6.52 -14.02 1.53
N ASP A 9 6.25 -12.72 1.56
CA ASP A 9 6.76 -11.72 0.64
C ASP A 9 6.13 -11.63 -0.76
N ARG A 10 4.79 -11.61 -0.80
CA ARG A 10 4.10 -10.79 -1.81
C ARG A 10 3.89 -9.38 -1.28
N HIS A 11 4.98 -8.68 -1.00
CA HIS A 11 4.97 -7.22 -0.86
C HIS A 11 4.65 -6.63 -2.23
N GLN A 12 3.35 -6.57 -2.55
CA GLN A 12 2.87 -5.77 -3.65
C GLN A 12 2.94 -4.31 -3.18
N LYS A 13 4.12 -3.72 -3.38
CA LYS A 13 4.32 -2.28 -3.48
C LYS A 13 3.25 -1.74 -4.41
N MET A 14 2.33 -0.93 -3.90
CA MET A 14 1.58 0.07 -4.68
C MET A 14 0.56 0.81 -3.81
N ILE A 15 0.29 2.05 -4.25
CA ILE A 15 -0.75 2.97 -3.78
C ILE A 15 -2.02 2.24 -3.32
N ILE A 16 -2.65 2.75 -2.25
CA ILE A 16 -3.92 2.23 -1.74
C ILE A 16 -4.95 2.12 -2.87
N PRO A 17 -5.72 1.02 -2.93
CA PRO A 17 -6.75 0.88 -3.95
C PRO A 17 -7.80 1.98 -3.78
N VAL A 18 -8.13 2.67 -4.88
CA VAL A 18 -9.12 3.76 -4.90
C VAL A 18 -10.48 3.29 -4.36
N ARG A 19 -10.87 2.05 -4.68
CA ARG A 19 -12.11 1.40 -4.20
C ARG A 19 -11.83 0.05 -3.55
N CYS A 20 -12.67 -0.31 -2.58
CA CYS A 20 -12.73 -1.62 -1.96
C CYS A 20 -13.06 -2.72 -2.98
N PHE A 21 -12.21 -3.75 -3.08
CA PHE A 21 -12.40 -4.84 -4.06
C PHE A 21 -13.71 -5.64 -3.88
N SER A 22 -14.23 -5.75 -2.66
CA SER A 22 -15.45 -6.52 -2.40
C SER A 22 -16.72 -5.69 -2.46
N CYS A 23 -16.63 -4.39 -2.16
CA CYS A 23 -17.79 -3.57 -1.84
C CYS A 23 -17.89 -2.28 -2.65
N GLY A 24 -16.87 -1.93 -3.43
CA GLY A 24 -16.86 -0.79 -4.34
C GLY A 24 -16.87 0.59 -3.66
N LYS A 25 -16.91 0.64 -2.32
CA LYS A 25 -16.80 1.89 -1.54
C LYS A 25 -15.44 2.55 -1.81
N VAL A 26 -15.43 3.87 -1.94
CA VAL A 26 -14.19 4.65 -2.09
C VAL A 26 -13.42 4.61 -0.77
N VAL A 27 -12.15 4.24 -0.86
CA VAL A 27 -11.22 4.09 0.27
C VAL A 27 -9.96 4.95 0.07
N GLY A 28 -9.62 5.30 -1.18
CA GLY A 28 -8.41 6.06 -1.51
C GLY A 28 -8.33 7.45 -0.87
N ASP A 29 -9.47 8.11 -0.67
CA ASP A 29 -9.60 9.43 -0.04
C ASP A 29 -9.29 9.42 1.47
N LYS A 30 -9.39 8.26 2.11
CA LYS A 30 -9.40 8.13 3.59
C LYS A 30 -8.04 7.83 4.19
N TRP A 31 -7.05 7.52 3.37
CA TRP A 31 -5.72 7.13 3.85
C TRP A 31 -5.03 8.26 4.61
N ASN A 32 -5.05 9.47 4.08
CA ASN A 32 -4.40 10.62 4.72
C ASN A 32 -5.08 10.97 6.06
N ALA A 33 -6.41 10.97 6.10
CA ALA A 33 -7.17 11.17 7.33
C ALA A 33 -6.90 10.06 8.37
N TYR A 34 -6.68 8.82 7.93
CA TYR A 34 -6.28 7.74 8.82
C TYR A 34 -4.89 7.98 9.43
N LEU A 35 -3.91 8.44 8.64
CA LEU A 35 -2.58 8.80 9.14
C LEU A 35 -2.62 9.96 10.13
N GLU A 36 -3.43 10.99 9.86
CA GLU A 36 -3.63 12.11 10.78
C GLU A 36 -4.22 11.65 12.11
N LEU A 37 -5.20 10.74 12.09
CA LEU A 37 -5.79 10.18 13.32
C LEU A 37 -4.78 9.36 14.12
N LEU A 38 -3.94 8.57 13.45
CA LEU A 38 -2.86 7.84 14.11
C LEU A 38 -1.80 8.76 14.71
N ALA A 39 -1.48 9.87 14.03
CA ALA A 39 -0.57 10.89 14.54
C ALA A 39 -1.11 11.61 15.79
N ASN A 40 -2.43 11.59 15.99
CA ASN A 40 -3.11 12.11 17.18
C ASN A 40 -3.32 11.05 18.28
N ASP A 41 -2.60 9.92 18.23
CA ASP A 41 -2.69 8.80 19.20
C ASP A 41 -4.09 8.18 19.33
N VAL A 42 -4.91 8.26 18.28
CA VAL A 42 -6.22 7.57 18.24
C VAL A 42 -6.02 6.08 17.97
N ALA A 43 -6.74 5.23 18.71
CA ALA A 43 -6.72 3.78 18.48
C ALA A 43 -7.17 3.45 17.04
N GLU A 44 -6.50 2.48 16.41
CA GLU A 44 -6.73 2.11 15.00
C GLU A 44 -8.20 1.72 14.72
N GLY A 45 -8.84 1.06 15.68
CA GLY A 45 -10.26 0.69 15.59
C GLY A 45 -11.17 1.92 15.54
N ASP A 46 -10.98 2.85 16.47
CA ASP A 46 -11.79 4.08 16.57
C ASP A 46 -11.56 5.00 15.36
N ALA A 47 -10.31 5.06 14.85
CA ALA A 47 -10.00 5.82 13.64
C ALA A 47 -10.78 5.28 12.43
N LEU A 48 -10.86 3.95 12.26
CA LEU A 48 -11.63 3.32 11.18
C LEU A 48 -13.14 3.55 11.31
N ASP A 49 -13.64 3.63 12.54
CA ASP A 49 -15.04 3.95 12.83
C ASP A 49 -15.39 5.42 12.53
N GLN A 50 -14.51 6.35 12.88
CA GLN A 50 -14.63 7.78 12.52
C GLN A 50 -14.63 7.98 11.00
N LEU A 51 -13.83 7.21 10.26
CA LEU A 51 -13.80 7.21 8.79
C LEU A 51 -15.01 6.51 8.14
N GLN A 52 -15.99 6.08 8.94
CA GLN A 52 -17.22 5.40 8.53
C GLN A 52 -16.97 4.09 7.76
N LEU A 53 -15.90 3.35 8.07
CA LEU A 53 -15.59 2.06 7.45
C LEU A 53 -16.21 0.92 8.27
N LYS A 54 -17.55 0.81 8.24
CA LYS A 54 -18.28 -0.19 9.05
C LYS A 54 -18.02 -1.65 8.63
N ARG A 55 -17.83 -1.92 7.33
CA ARG A 55 -17.65 -3.29 6.81
C ARG A 55 -16.18 -3.72 6.89
N TYR A 56 -15.95 -4.97 7.32
CA TYR A 56 -14.62 -5.57 7.41
C TYR A 56 -13.84 -5.55 6.08
N CYS A 57 -14.54 -5.66 4.94
CA CYS A 57 -13.92 -5.63 3.62
C CYS A 57 -13.26 -4.28 3.29
N CYS A 58 -13.82 -3.17 3.77
CA CYS A 58 -13.20 -1.84 3.66
C CYS A 58 -12.01 -1.71 4.62
N ARG A 59 -12.18 -2.16 5.88
CA ARG A 59 -11.14 -2.05 6.91
C ARG A 59 -9.87 -2.78 6.52
N ARG A 60 -9.99 -3.97 5.91
CA ARG A 60 -8.84 -4.74 5.41
C ARG A 60 -7.98 -3.93 4.44
N MET A 61 -8.59 -3.11 3.57
CA MET A 61 -7.83 -2.33 2.58
C MET A 61 -6.93 -1.28 3.22
N VAL A 62 -7.35 -0.69 4.34
CA VAL A 62 -6.57 0.31 5.07
C VAL A 62 -5.53 -0.37 5.97
N LEU A 63 -5.93 -1.39 6.72
CA LEU A 63 -5.07 -2.07 7.69
C LEU A 63 -3.88 -2.82 7.05
N THR A 64 -4.08 -3.38 5.85
CA THR A 64 -3.00 -4.16 5.18
C THR A 64 -2.23 -3.34 4.15
N HIS A 65 -2.54 -2.05 3.99
CA HIS A 65 -1.81 -1.23 3.04
C HIS A 65 -0.43 -0.87 3.59
N VAL A 66 0.58 -1.00 2.74
CA VAL A 66 1.93 -0.50 3.01
C VAL A 66 2.28 0.45 1.87
N ASP A 67 2.46 1.72 2.20
CA ASP A 67 2.90 2.69 1.21
C ASP A 67 4.39 2.49 0.92
N LEU A 68 4.69 1.99 -0.27
CA LEU A 68 6.07 1.73 -0.71
C LEU A 68 6.47 2.65 -1.86
N ILE A 69 5.65 3.65 -2.20
CA ILE A 69 5.92 4.62 -3.27
C ILE A 69 7.13 5.48 -2.91
N GLU A 70 7.20 5.94 -1.66
CA GLU A 70 8.31 6.78 -1.18
C GLU A 70 9.66 6.11 -1.45
N LYS A 71 9.74 4.80 -1.21
CA LYS A 71 10.96 4.02 -1.43
C LYS A 71 11.26 3.76 -2.92
N LEU A 72 10.24 3.78 -3.77
CA LEU A 72 10.37 3.56 -5.22
C LEU A 72 10.71 4.84 -5.99
N LEU A 73 10.29 6.02 -5.52
CA LEU A 73 10.59 7.31 -6.17
C LEU A 73 12.10 7.58 -6.28
N HIS A 74 12.87 7.07 -5.33
CA HIS A 74 14.34 7.18 -5.33
C HIS A 74 15.03 6.24 -6.34
N TYR A 75 14.28 5.34 -7.00
CA TYR A 75 14.82 4.42 -7.98
C TYR A 75 14.65 5.00 -9.40
N ASN A 76 15.68 5.66 -9.92
CA ASN A 76 15.66 6.18 -11.29
C ASN A 76 15.95 5.05 -12.29
N PRO A 77 14.99 4.62 -13.14
CA PRO A 77 15.26 3.60 -14.14
C PRO A 77 16.24 4.06 -15.22
N ASN A 78 16.40 5.38 -15.43
CA ASN A 78 17.23 5.95 -16.49
C ASN A 78 18.74 5.92 -16.20
N GLU A 79 19.16 5.64 -14.96
CA GLU A 79 20.59 5.43 -14.65
C GLU A 79 21.11 4.08 -15.17
N ARG A 80 20.23 3.12 -15.46
CA ARG A 80 20.61 1.79 -15.99
C ARG A 80 21.04 1.79 -17.45
N VAL A 81 20.89 2.90 -18.19
CA VAL A 81 21.27 3.01 -19.61
C VAL A 81 22.73 3.45 -19.80
N LYS A 82 23.41 3.95 -18.76
CA LYS A 82 24.80 4.43 -18.88
C LYS A 82 25.86 3.32 -18.96
N ASP A 83 25.48 2.05 -18.77
CA ASP A 83 26.42 0.90 -18.83
C ASP A 83 26.40 0.13 -20.17
N LYS A 84 25.58 0.55 -21.15
CA LYS A 84 25.63 0.00 -22.52
C LYS A 84 26.11 1.02 -23.55
N GLY A 85 27.13 1.79 -23.17
CA GLY A 85 28.00 2.48 -24.12
C GLY A 85 29.19 1.58 -24.48
N GLY A 86 28.98 0.59 -25.35
CA GLY A 86 30.03 -0.36 -25.69
C GLY A 86 29.68 -1.33 -26.81
N ARG A 87 29.94 -0.87 -28.05
CA ARG A 87 30.36 -1.66 -29.22
C ARG A 87 29.38 -2.71 -29.77
N PHE A 88 28.79 -2.40 -30.92
CA PHE A 88 28.75 -3.31 -32.07
C PHE A 88 29.04 -2.52 -33.35
N SER A 89 30.21 -2.80 -33.93
CA SER A 89 30.48 -2.69 -35.36
C SER A 89 29.85 -3.88 -36.08
#